data_AF-A0A5J9UUU4-F1
#
_entry.id   AF-A0A5J9UUU4-F1
#
_cell.length_a   1.000
_cell.length_b   1.000
_cell.length_c   1.000
_cell.angle_alpha   90.00
_cell.angle_beta   90.00
_cell.angle_gamma   90.00
#
_symmetry.space_group_name_H-M   'P 1'
#
loop_
_entity.id
_entity.type
_entity.pdbx_description
1 polymer ?
#
loop_
_entity_poly.entity_id
_entity_poly.type
_entity_poly.pdbx_seq_one_letter_code
_entity_poly.pdbx_strand_id
1 'polypeptide(L)'
;MSQTRMGETLAPWWTGWLESCGVEAEWRDQAVRQACDACPKLITDMHYEARVQAVRTYYGRKLGRKIEKKEAQTIWLTEEQYMEVIPWWCATHTDCWEYFVKRWCNPEWQKTHDACQEQRLKMPGPAHHQGNRTLDEYATRWSWVHGGQPCPPLKAWAMAHKGKATSIEVDYNPEDPPEAYSNPTVHSRLSQYTKMAREVHGSEWDPSTEDLDGEIIMRTQLREEMEAKLREQEAMYQARLQEQQVRYNARLQEEVQRQMQSMF
;
A
#
# COMPACT_ATOMS: atom_id res chain seq x y z
N MET A 1 -6.33 24.47 8.86
CA MET A 1 -6.53 24.86 7.44
C MET A 1 -6.90 23.61 6.65
N SER A 2 -7.93 23.66 5.81
CA SER A 2 -8.22 22.57 4.86
C SER A 2 -7.04 22.37 3.90
N GLN A 3 -6.86 21.16 3.37
CA GLN A 3 -5.82 20.87 2.37
C GLN A 3 -5.84 21.86 1.19
N THR A 4 -7.02 22.36 0.84
CA THR A 4 -7.25 23.41 -0.18
C THR A 4 -6.54 24.73 0.13
N ARG A 5 -6.57 25.20 1.38
CA ARG A 5 -5.94 26.49 1.78
C ARG A 5 -4.40 26.44 1.83
N MET A 6 -3.81 25.25 2.00
CA MET A 6 -2.35 25.09 1.95
C MET A 6 -1.82 25.15 0.51
N GLY A 7 -2.58 24.64 -0.46
CA GLY A 7 -2.21 24.75 -1.88
C GLY A 7 -2.19 26.19 -2.39
N GLU A 8 -3.16 27.01 -1.97
CA GLU A 8 -3.26 28.43 -2.38
C GLU A 8 -2.14 29.31 -1.79
N THR A 9 -1.65 28.98 -0.60
CA THR A 9 -0.61 29.77 0.09
C THR A 9 0.80 29.51 -0.43
N LEU A 10 1.05 28.33 -1.03
CA LEU A 10 2.34 27.95 -1.60
C LEU A 10 2.44 28.21 -3.12
N ALA A 11 1.31 28.47 -3.79
CA ALA A 11 1.27 28.74 -5.23
C ALA A 11 2.21 29.87 -5.69
N PRO A 12 2.33 31.03 -4.99
CA PRO A 12 3.22 32.12 -5.41
C PRO A 12 4.71 31.78 -5.31
N TRP A 13 5.08 30.94 -4.33
CA TRP A 13 6.46 30.44 -4.16
C TRP A 13 6.86 29.51 -5.32
N TRP A 14 5.90 28.77 -5.85
CA TRP A 14 6.12 27.79 -6.92
C TRP A 14 6.14 28.43 -8.31
N THR A 15 5.31 29.44 -8.59
CA THR A 15 5.38 30.20 -9.86
C THR A 15 6.74 30.87 -10.01
N GLY A 16 7.30 31.44 -8.93
CA GLY A 16 8.65 31.99 -8.93
C GLY A 16 9.74 30.95 -9.18
N TRP A 17 9.56 29.71 -8.70
CA TRP A 17 10.47 28.60 -8.98
C TRP A 17 10.40 28.14 -10.44
N LEU A 18 9.20 27.99 -11.01
CA LEU A 18 8.99 27.61 -12.42
C LEU A 18 9.53 28.66 -13.41
N GLU A 19 9.42 29.95 -13.07
CA GLU A 19 10.04 31.03 -13.84
C GLU A 19 11.57 30.95 -13.82
N SER A 20 12.16 30.57 -12.68
CA SER A 20 13.61 30.34 -12.57
C SER A 20 14.10 29.12 -13.36
N CYS A 21 13.23 28.13 -13.58
CA CYS A 21 13.55 26.89 -14.29
C CYS A 21 13.42 27.00 -15.82
N GLY A 22 13.02 28.15 -16.36
CA GLY A 22 12.95 28.37 -17.81
C GLY A 22 11.94 27.47 -18.52
N VAL A 23 10.81 27.15 -17.86
CA VAL A 23 9.76 26.32 -18.46
C VAL A 23 9.06 27.08 -19.58
N GLU A 24 9.17 26.55 -20.80
CA GLU A 24 8.51 27.04 -22.00
C GLU A 24 7.01 27.22 -21.79
N ALA A 25 6.43 28.29 -22.34
CA ALA A 25 5.07 28.72 -22.05
C ALA A 25 4.00 27.63 -22.28
N GLU A 26 4.21 26.77 -23.28
CA GLU A 26 3.32 25.66 -23.64
C GLU A 26 3.27 24.53 -22.59
N TRP A 27 4.32 24.34 -21.80
CA TRP A 27 4.38 23.30 -20.76
C TRP A 27 4.01 23.81 -19.37
N ARG A 28 3.76 25.12 -19.21
CA ARG A 28 3.48 25.73 -17.90
C ARG A 28 2.26 25.13 -17.23
N ASP A 29 1.15 24.97 -17.94
CA ASP A 29 -0.08 24.41 -17.36
C ASP A 29 0.06 22.94 -16.98
N GLN A 30 0.89 22.18 -17.71
CA GLN A 30 1.17 20.79 -17.38
C GLN A 30 2.13 20.68 -16.20
N ALA A 31 3.17 21.52 -16.15
CA ALA A 31 4.09 21.60 -15.03
C ALA A 31 3.39 22.07 -13.74
N VAL A 32 2.46 23.03 -13.83
CA VAL A 32 1.64 23.46 -12.69
C VAL A 32 0.70 22.35 -12.23
N ARG A 33 0.03 21.64 -13.15
CA ARG A 33 -0.81 20.48 -12.79
C ARG A 33 0.00 19.38 -12.11
N GLN A 34 1.11 18.99 -12.71
CA GLN A 34 1.98 17.95 -12.15
C GLN A 34 2.54 18.35 -10.78
N ALA A 35 2.86 19.63 -10.60
CA ALA A 35 3.26 20.16 -9.30
C ALA A 35 2.12 20.13 -8.28
N CYS A 36 0.92 20.57 -8.65
CA CYS A 36 -0.27 20.48 -7.79
C CYS A 36 -0.61 19.04 -7.42
N ASP A 37 -0.45 18.09 -8.36
CA ASP A 37 -0.67 16.66 -8.13
C ASP A 37 0.40 16.05 -7.21
N ALA A 38 1.66 16.49 -7.35
CA ALA A 38 2.78 16.01 -6.53
C ALA A 38 2.86 16.68 -5.15
N CYS A 39 2.34 17.90 -5.03
CA CYS A 39 2.46 18.76 -3.85
C CYS A 39 1.95 18.10 -2.55
N PRO A 40 0.77 17.44 -2.51
CA PRO A 40 0.30 16.75 -1.31
C PRO A 40 1.28 15.69 -0.80
N LYS A 41 1.90 14.93 -1.70
CA LYS A 41 2.90 13.91 -1.35
C LYS A 41 4.18 14.56 -0.84
N LEU A 42 4.69 15.55 -1.54
CA LEU A 42 5.92 16.26 -1.15
C LEU A 42 5.79 16.94 0.21
N ILE A 43 4.65 17.58 0.48
CA ILE A 43 4.36 18.19 1.79
C ILE A 43 4.32 17.10 2.88
N THR A 44 3.64 15.99 2.62
CA THR A 44 3.55 14.88 3.59
C THR A 44 4.93 14.28 3.90
N ASP A 45 5.74 14.04 2.87
CA ASP A 45 7.10 13.52 3.02
C ASP A 45 8.00 14.52 3.75
N MET A 46 7.86 15.82 3.47
CA MET A 46 8.55 16.90 4.19
C MET A 46 8.20 16.89 5.68
N HIS A 47 6.91 16.77 6.03
CA HIS A 47 6.49 16.71 7.44
C HIS A 47 7.11 15.49 8.14
N TYR A 48 7.12 14.34 7.49
CA TYR A 48 7.71 13.11 8.04
C TYR A 48 9.21 13.27 8.28
N GLU A 49 9.97 13.73 7.28
CA GLU A 49 11.42 13.92 7.38
C GLU A 49 11.78 15.01 8.39
N ALA A 50 11.03 16.12 8.44
CA ALA A 50 11.23 17.20 9.38
C ALA A 50 11.14 16.73 10.84
N ARG A 51 10.14 15.88 11.16
CA ARG A 51 10.03 15.26 12.49
C ARG A 51 11.28 14.45 12.84
N VAL A 52 11.68 13.53 11.94
CA VAL A 52 12.82 12.63 12.18
C VAL A 52 14.12 13.43 12.37
N GLN A 53 14.31 14.50 11.58
CA GLN A 53 15.47 15.39 11.75
C GLN A 53 15.43 16.17 13.06
N ALA A 54 14.26 16.61 13.52
CA ALA A 54 14.12 17.28 14.82
C ALA A 54 14.50 16.36 15.97
N VAL A 55 14.06 15.09 15.95
CA VAL A 55 14.46 14.07 16.95
C VAL A 55 15.98 13.91 16.96
N ARG A 56 16.61 13.72 15.79
CA ARG A 56 18.07 13.59 15.69
C ARG A 56 18.81 14.83 16.19
N THR A 57 18.27 16.01 15.91
CA THR A 57 18.83 17.29 16.34
C THR A 57 18.74 17.45 17.85
N TYR A 58 17.61 17.07 18.45
CA TYR A 58 17.42 17.11 19.90
C TYR A 58 18.41 16.18 20.61
N TYR A 59 18.47 14.91 20.19
CA TYR A 59 19.42 13.96 20.76
C TYR A 59 20.87 14.41 20.59
N GLY A 60 21.24 14.91 19.41
CA GLY A 60 22.60 15.35 19.13
C GLY A 60 22.99 16.63 19.88
N ARG A 61 22.13 17.64 19.95
CA ARG A 61 22.45 18.96 20.53
C ARG A 61 22.14 19.07 22.02
N LYS A 62 21.05 18.46 22.49
CA LYS A 62 20.56 18.59 23.87
C LYS A 62 21.03 17.45 24.76
N LEU A 63 21.03 16.22 24.24
CA LEU A 63 21.46 15.03 24.98
C LEU A 63 22.91 14.62 24.69
N GLY A 64 23.57 15.23 23.71
CA GLY A 64 24.94 14.90 23.31
C GLY A 64 25.11 13.51 22.68
N ARG A 65 24.01 12.83 22.34
CA ARG A 65 24.02 11.48 21.77
C ARG A 65 23.60 11.53 20.30
N LYS A 66 24.43 10.96 19.41
CA LYS A 66 24.02 10.75 18.02
C LYS A 66 23.19 9.48 17.93
N ILE A 67 22.03 9.58 17.28
CA ILE A 67 21.15 8.45 16.99
C ILE A 67 21.00 8.27 15.49
N GLU A 68 20.80 7.04 15.06
CA GLU A 68 20.56 6.71 13.66
C GLU A 68 19.15 7.10 13.22
N LYS A 69 18.95 7.24 11.91
CA LYS A 69 17.63 7.58 11.34
C LYS A 69 16.56 6.56 11.75
N LYS A 70 16.89 5.26 11.75
CA LYS A 70 15.95 4.18 12.14
C LYS A 70 15.51 4.28 13.59
N GLU A 71 16.43 4.61 14.49
CA GLU A 71 16.11 4.83 15.91
C GLU A 71 15.27 6.10 16.09
N ALA A 72 15.62 7.19 15.40
CA ALA A 72 14.87 8.44 15.45
C ALA A 72 13.42 8.31 14.93
N GLN A 73 13.16 7.36 14.03
CA GLN A 73 11.82 7.13 13.48
C GLN A 73 10.81 6.63 14.53
N THR A 74 11.26 5.96 15.59
CA THR A 74 10.38 5.38 16.62
C THR A 74 10.23 6.26 17.86
N ILE A 75 10.90 7.41 17.91
CA ILE A 75 10.90 8.30 19.07
C ILE A 75 9.93 9.45 18.83
N TRP A 76 9.12 9.76 19.85
CA TRP A 76 8.24 10.92 19.90
C TRP A 76 8.73 11.87 21.00
N LEU A 77 9.12 13.08 20.62
CA LEU A 77 9.44 14.14 21.58
C LEU A 77 8.16 14.80 22.11
N THR A 78 8.27 15.49 23.25
CA THR A 78 7.21 16.39 23.71
C THR A 78 7.16 17.67 22.88
N GLU A 79 6.07 18.43 23.01
CA GLU A 79 5.92 19.72 22.32
C GLU A 79 7.06 20.67 22.66
N GLU A 80 7.40 20.78 23.94
CA GLU A 80 8.49 21.64 24.43
C GLU A 80 9.83 21.23 23.82
N GLN A 81 10.10 19.93 23.78
CA GLN A 81 11.34 19.38 23.21
C GLN A 81 11.45 19.66 21.71
N TYR A 82 10.36 19.57 20.94
CA TYR A 82 10.37 19.95 19.52
C TYR A 82 10.57 21.46 19.32
N MET A 83 10.03 22.29 20.20
CA MET A 83 10.20 23.74 20.13
C MET A 83 11.64 24.19 20.46
N GLU A 84 12.44 23.37 21.13
CA GLU A 84 13.87 23.64 21.34
C GLU A 84 14.74 23.41 20.09
N VAL A 85 14.21 22.76 19.05
CA VAL A 85 14.97 22.31 17.88
C VAL A 85 14.32 22.75 16.56
N ILE A 86 13.82 23.98 16.54
CA ILE A 86 13.25 24.59 15.33
C ILE A 86 14.31 24.57 14.20
N PRO A 87 14.01 23.95 13.04
CA PRO A 87 14.92 23.95 11.91
C PRO A 87 15.17 25.37 11.39
N TRP A 88 16.38 25.64 10.89
CA TRP A 88 16.76 26.98 10.40
C TRP A 88 15.83 27.49 9.29
N TRP A 89 15.35 26.60 8.42
CA TRP A 89 14.43 26.94 7.33
C TRP A 89 13.01 27.26 7.81
N CYS A 90 12.68 26.92 9.05
CA CYS A 90 11.41 27.23 9.70
C CYS A 90 11.57 28.30 10.79
N ALA A 91 12.80 28.82 11.01
CA ALA A 91 13.09 29.74 12.11
C ALA A 91 12.37 31.09 11.98
N THR A 92 12.06 31.53 10.75
CA THR A 92 11.30 32.75 10.47
C THR A 92 9.78 32.53 10.46
N HIS A 93 9.33 31.27 10.55
CA HIS A 93 7.92 30.84 10.47
C HIS A 93 7.62 29.85 11.60
N THR A 94 7.81 30.29 12.84
CA THR A 94 7.67 29.45 14.04
C THR A 94 6.24 28.95 14.25
N ASP A 95 5.24 29.67 13.75
CA ASP A 95 3.83 29.29 13.71
C ASP A 95 3.58 28.03 12.87
N CYS A 96 4.29 27.90 11.75
CA CYS A 96 4.24 26.71 10.89
C CYS A 96 4.89 25.51 11.59
N TRP A 97 6.00 25.72 12.30
CA TRP A 97 6.62 24.67 13.12
C TRP A 97 5.69 24.22 14.25
N GLU A 98 5.10 25.16 14.98
CA GLU A 98 4.14 24.88 16.05
C GLU A 98 2.95 24.05 15.55
N TYR A 99 2.43 24.35 14.36
CA TYR A 99 1.40 23.55 13.72
C TYR A 99 1.85 22.09 13.48
N PHE A 100 3.08 21.87 13.00
CA PHE A 100 3.62 20.52 12.82
C PHE A 100 3.74 19.77 14.15
N VAL A 101 4.27 20.45 15.18
CA VAL A 101 4.45 19.88 16.51
C VAL A 101 3.12 19.47 17.13
N LYS A 102 2.11 20.35 17.10
CA LYS A 102 0.76 20.03 17.59
C LYS A 102 0.15 18.82 16.89
N ARG A 103 0.41 18.67 15.59
CA ARG A 103 -0.05 17.51 14.82
C ARG A 103 0.67 16.23 15.26
N TRP A 104 1.99 16.25 15.43
CA TRP A 104 2.77 15.09 15.85
C TRP A 104 2.48 14.66 17.29
N CYS A 105 2.20 15.62 18.18
CA CYS A 105 1.87 15.37 19.59
C CYS A 105 0.39 15.04 19.83
N ASN A 106 -0.47 15.06 18.78
CA ASN A 106 -1.86 14.67 18.91
C ASN A 106 -1.98 13.14 19.12
N PRO A 107 -2.55 12.66 20.24
CA PRO A 107 -2.66 11.22 20.54
C PRO A 107 -3.49 10.42 19.53
N GLU A 108 -4.55 11.01 18.98
CA GLU A 108 -5.37 10.35 17.95
C GLU A 108 -4.57 10.17 16.66
N TRP A 109 -3.81 11.19 16.29
CA TRP A 109 -2.96 11.13 15.11
C TRP A 109 -1.85 10.07 15.29
N GLN A 110 -1.18 10.02 16.45
CA GLN A 110 -0.19 8.98 16.77
C GLN A 110 -0.79 7.58 16.68
N LYS A 111 -1.98 7.34 17.24
CA LYS A 111 -2.67 6.04 17.13
C LYS A 111 -2.90 5.63 15.67
N THR A 112 -3.37 6.56 14.83
CA THR A 112 -3.59 6.26 13.40
C THR A 112 -2.27 5.96 12.67
N HIS A 113 -1.21 6.70 13.00
CA HIS A 113 0.13 6.47 12.46
C HIS A 113 0.69 5.10 12.86
N ASP A 114 0.61 4.75 14.15
CA ASP A 114 1.11 3.48 14.68
C ASP A 114 0.34 2.29 14.10
N ALA A 115 -0.99 2.40 13.98
CA ALA A 115 -1.80 1.39 13.31
C ALA A 115 -1.37 1.19 11.84
N CYS A 116 -1.06 2.26 11.11
CA CYS A 116 -0.54 2.17 9.74
C CYS A 116 0.85 1.53 9.70
N GLN A 117 1.71 1.82 10.68
CA GLN A 117 3.03 1.20 10.81
C GLN A 117 2.92 -0.29 11.12
N GLU A 118 2.06 -0.69 12.04
CA GLU A 118 1.76 -2.10 12.35
C GLU A 118 1.23 -2.84 11.13
N GLN A 119 0.33 -2.22 10.35
CA GLN A 119 -0.15 -2.79 9.11
C GLN A 119 0.97 -2.98 8.07
N ARG A 120 1.87 -2.00 7.93
CA ARG A 120 3.04 -2.14 7.03
C ARG A 120 3.99 -3.24 7.48
N LEU A 121 4.21 -3.39 8.80
CA LEU A 121 5.05 -4.44 9.36
C LEU A 121 4.47 -5.85 9.15
N LYS A 122 3.14 -5.97 9.02
CA LYS A 122 2.46 -7.22 8.69
C LYS A 122 2.61 -7.64 7.22
N MET A 123 3.06 -6.75 6.33
CA MET A 123 3.24 -7.12 4.92
C MET A 123 4.56 -7.87 4.71
N PRO A 124 4.53 -9.09 4.14
CA PRO A 124 5.72 -9.87 3.86
C PRO A 124 6.45 -9.24 2.66
N GLY A 125 7.49 -8.47 2.92
CA GLY A 125 8.41 -7.96 1.90
C GLY A 125 7.84 -6.86 0.97
N PRO A 126 8.59 -6.50 -0.08
CA PRO A 126 8.18 -5.50 -1.06
C PRO A 126 6.91 -5.92 -1.80
N ALA A 127 5.97 -4.99 -2.00
CA ALA A 127 4.76 -5.28 -2.78
C ALA A 127 5.10 -5.72 -4.22
N HIS A 128 6.12 -5.10 -4.81
CA HIS A 128 6.74 -5.43 -6.09
C HIS A 128 8.14 -4.80 -6.16
N HIS A 129 8.97 -5.27 -7.07
CA HIS A 129 10.35 -4.82 -7.29
C HIS A 129 10.51 -3.85 -8.48
N GLN A 130 9.42 -3.33 -9.05
CA GLN A 130 9.48 -2.37 -10.16
C GLN A 130 10.05 -1.00 -9.77
N GLY A 131 9.90 -0.62 -8.49
CA GLY A 131 10.20 0.73 -8.01
C GLY A 131 9.19 1.73 -8.58
N ASN A 132 9.65 2.90 -9.02
CA ASN A 132 8.81 3.92 -9.67
C ASN A 132 8.57 3.67 -11.17
N ARG A 133 9.01 2.53 -11.71
CA ARG A 133 8.88 2.22 -13.13
C ARG A 133 7.48 1.72 -13.45
N THR A 134 7.04 1.97 -14.68
CA THR A 134 5.90 1.25 -15.24
C THR A 134 6.26 -0.22 -15.49
N LEU A 135 5.25 -1.06 -15.72
CA LEU A 135 5.47 -2.47 -16.03
C LEU A 135 6.21 -2.64 -17.37
N ASP A 136 5.90 -1.79 -18.36
CA ASP A 136 6.58 -1.81 -19.66
C ASP A 136 8.05 -1.38 -19.55
N GLU A 137 8.34 -0.39 -18.71
CA GLU A 137 9.72 0.01 -18.41
C GLU A 137 10.48 -1.10 -17.67
N TYR A 138 9.80 -1.82 -16.77
CA TYR A 138 10.36 -3.00 -16.11
C TYR A 138 10.69 -4.09 -17.15
N ALA A 139 9.74 -4.43 -18.02
CA ALA A 139 9.89 -5.45 -19.07
C ALA A 139 11.04 -5.10 -20.03
N THR A 140 11.09 -3.85 -20.48
CA THR A 140 12.16 -3.34 -21.36
C THR A 140 13.52 -3.48 -20.69
N ARG A 141 13.62 -3.09 -19.41
CA ARG A 141 14.88 -3.19 -18.66
C ARG A 141 15.30 -4.63 -18.40
N TRP A 142 14.34 -5.50 -18.08
CA TRP A 142 14.60 -6.92 -17.89
C TRP A 142 15.10 -7.55 -19.19
N SER A 143 14.42 -7.29 -20.31
CA SER A 143 14.79 -7.79 -21.65
C SER A 143 16.21 -7.37 -22.02
N TRP A 144 16.57 -6.10 -21.80
CA TRP A 144 17.93 -5.61 -22.05
C TRP A 144 19.01 -6.36 -21.27
N VAL A 145 18.78 -6.66 -19.99
CA VAL A 145 19.73 -7.41 -19.15
C VAL A 145 19.80 -8.89 -19.53
N HIS A 146 18.70 -9.46 -20.04
CA HIS A 146 18.57 -10.88 -20.40
C HIS A 146 18.77 -11.11 -21.92
N GLY A 147 19.62 -10.32 -22.57
CA GLY A 147 20.02 -10.55 -23.96
C GLY A 147 18.93 -10.30 -25.01
N GLY A 148 17.97 -9.43 -24.72
CA GLY A 148 16.88 -9.08 -25.62
C GLY A 148 15.74 -10.10 -25.67
N GLN A 149 15.63 -10.97 -24.65
CA GLN A 149 14.53 -11.93 -24.59
C GLN A 149 13.17 -11.23 -24.51
N PRO A 150 12.12 -11.78 -25.16
CA PRO A 150 10.78 -11.22 -25.07
C PRO A 150 10.29 -11.30 -23.62
N CYS A 151 9.62 -10.24 -23.18
CA CYS A 151 9.04 -10.14 -21.86
C CYS A 151 7.57 -9.70 -21.96
N PRO A 152 6.66 -10.60 -22.35
CA PRO A 152 5.24 -10.29 -22.43
C PRO A 152 4.66 -9.89 -21.06
N PRO A 153 3.50 -9.21 -21.00
CA PRO A 153 3.08 -8.53 -19.78
C PRO A 153 2.81 -9.46 -18.59
N LEU A 154 2.32 -10.68 -18.82
CA LEU A 154 2.18 -11.67 -17.74
C LEU A 154 3.54 -12.03 -17.13
N LYS A 155 4.55 -12.27 -17.98
CA LYS A 155 5.92 -12.56 -17.57
C LYS A 155 6.50 -11.38 -16.80
N ALA A 156 6.35 -10.17 -17.35
CA ALA A 156 6.81 -8.94 -16.72
C ALA A 156 6.21 -8.77 -15.32
N TRP A 157 4.89 -8.98 -15.19
CA TRP A 157 4.18 -8.87 -13.93
C TRP A 157 4.65 -9.89 -12.91
N ALA A 158 4.78 -11.16 -13.30
CA ALA A 158 5.31 -12.21 -12.44
C ALA A 158 6.73 -11.88 -11.96
N MET A 159 7.63 -11.51 -12.87
CA MET A 159 9.02 -11.18 -12.55
C MET A 159 9.15 -9.94 -11.66
N ALA A 160 8.30 -8.93 -11.87
CA ALA A 160 8.25 -7.75 -11.00
C ALA A 160 7.89 -8.13 -9.54
N HIS A 161 7.20 -9.23 -9.32
CA HIS A 161 6.93 -9.77 -7.99
C HIS A 161 7.98 -10.78 -7.48
N LYS A 162 8.92 -11.23 -8.33
CA LYS A 162 10.06 -12.09 -7.94
C LYS A 162 11.31 -11.29 -7.60
N GLY A 163 11.63 -10.25 -8.36
CA GLY A 163 12.87 -9.51 -8.16
C GLY A 163 13.07 -8.30 -9.07
N LYS A 164 14.23 -7.66 -8.93
CA LYS A 164 14.60 -6.48 -9.73
C LYS A 164 14.86 -6.90 -11.18
N ALA A 165 14.44 -6.07 -12.14
CA ALA A 165 14.69 -6.29 -13.58
C ALA A 165 16.18 -6.46 -13.93
N THR A 166 17.08 -5.92 -13.11
CA THR A 166 18.54 -6.02 -13.31
C THR A 166 19.16 -7.29 -12.72
N SER A 167 18.38 -8.12 -12.05
CA SER A 167 18.86 -9.37 -11.46
C SER A 167 18.85 -10.46 -12.53
N ILE A 168 20.00 -11.07 -12.77
CA ILE A 168 20.18 -12.13 -13.79
C ILE A 168 19.42 -13.42 -13.42
N GLU A 169 19.16 -13.63 -12.12
CA GLU A 169 18.46 -14.82 -11.61
C GLU A 169 16.93 -14.72 -11.73
N VAL A 170 16.40 -13.55 -12.09
CA VAL A 170 14.95 -13.35 -12.18
C VAL A 170 14.47 -13.84 -13.54
N ASP A 171 13.87 -15.01 -13.56
CA ASP A 171 13.14 -15.52 -14.71
C ASP A 171 11.78 -16.07 -14.27
N TYR A 172 10.83 -16.11 -15.20
CA TYR A 172 9.50 -16.65 -14.97
C TYR A 172 9.47 -18.14 -15.27
N ASN A 173 8.97 -18.93 -14.33
CA ASN A 173 8.66 -20.33 -14.53
C ASN A 173 7.20 -20.58 -14.11
N PRO A 174 6.35 -21.15 -14.98
CA PRO A 174 4.96 -21.45 -14.61
C PRO A 174 4.83 -22.47 -13.47
N GLU A 175 5.87 -23.26 -13.20
CA GLU A 175 5.93 -24.24 -12.10
C GLU A 175 6.54 -23.68 -10.81
N ASP A 176 6.80 -22.36 -10.77
CA ASP A 176 7.29 -21.71 -9.56
C ASP A 176 6.30 -21.88 -8.40
N PRO A 177 6.75 -22.26 -7.19
CA PRO A 177 5.87 -22.34 -6.05
C PRO A 177 5.54 -20.92 -5.51
N PRO A 178 4.51 -20.76 -4.66
CA PRO A 178 4.13 -19.46 -4.10
C PRO A 178 5.27 -18.68 -3.41
N GLU A 179 6.24 -19.40 -2.83
CA GLU A 179 7.41 -18.85 -2.14
C GLU A 179 8.41 -18.17 -3.08
N ALA A 180 8.32 -18.40 -4.39
CA ALA A 180 9.18 -17.75 -5.39
C ALA A 180 8.86 -16.25 -5.55
N TYR A 181 7.72 -15.79 -5.03
CA TYR A 181 7.24 -14.42 -5.14
C TYR A 181 7.24 -13.71 -3.78
N SER A 182 7.31 -12.38 -3.80
CA SER A 182 7.22 -11.55 -2.59
C SER A 182 5.88 -11.70 -1.86
N ASN A 183 4.82 -12.06 -2.59
CA ASN A 183 3.49 -12.30 -2.02
C ASN A 183 2.90 -13.59 -2.61
N PRO A 184 2.54 -14.60 -1.80
CA PRO A 184 1.96 -15.87 -2.27
C PRO A 184 0.70 -15.72 -3.12
N THR A 185 -0.05 -14.62 -2.96
CA THR A 185 -1.26 -14.34 -3.77
C THR A 185 -0.93 -14.11 -5.25
N VAL A 186 0.32 -13.76 -5.58
CA VAL A 186 0.79 -13.61 -6.98
C VAL A 186 0.66 -14.95 -7.71
N HIS A 187 1.13 -16.04 -7.09
CA HIS A 187 1.00 -17.38 -7.64
C HIS A 187 -0.46 -17.78 -7.87
N SER A 188 -1.35 -17.48 -6.91
CA SER A 188 -2.79 -17.76 -7.06
C SER A 188 -3.36 -17.05 -8.28
N ARG A 189 -3.05 -15.76 -8.45
CA ARG A 189 -3.52 -14.96 -9.59
C ARG A 189 -3.00 -15.47 -10.93
N LEU A 190 -1.71 -15.83 -11.01
CA LEU A 190 -1.13 -16.45 -12.20
C LEU A 190 -1.83 -17.76 -12.54
N SER A 191 -2.04 -18.61 -11.54
CA SER A 191 -2.71 -19.90 -11.69
C SER A 191 -4.15 -19.74 -12.20
N GLN A 192 -4.90 -18.81 -11.62
CA GLN A 192 -6.28 -18.51 -12.01
C GLN A 192 -6.35 -17.95 -13.42
N TYR A 193 -5.48 -16.99 -13.76
CA TYR A 193 -5.40 -16.43 -15.10
C TYR A 193 -5.06 -17.52 -16.13
N THR A 194 -4.03 -18.33 -15.88
CA THR A 194 -3.63 -19.44 -16.77
C THR A 194 -4.75 -20.46 -16.93
N LYS A 195 -5.45 -20.81 -15.85
CA LYS A 195 -6.60 -21.73 -15.92
C LYS A 195 -7.72 -21.15 -16.76
N MET A 196 -8.14 -19.91 -16.50
CA MET A 196 -9.20 -19.24 -17.25
C MET A 196 -8.81 -19.08 -18.72
N ALA A 197 -7.54 -18.77 -18.98
CA ALA A 197 -7.04 -18.62 -20.32
C ALA A 197 -7.12 -19.91 -21.13
N ARG A 198 -6.77 -21.04 -20.52
CA ARG A 198 -6.92 -22.36 -21.14
C ARG A 198 -8.39 -22.76 -21.32
N GLU A 199 -9.29 -22.28 -20.46
CA GLU A 199 -10.75 -22.47 -20.64
C GLU A 199 -11.28 -21.68 -21.85
N VAL A 200 -10.74 -20.48 -22.14
CA VAL A 200 -11.18 -19.60 -23.23
C VAL A 200 -10.52 -19.95 -24.57
N HIS A 201 -9.20 -20.12 -24.57
CA HIS A 201 -8.39 -20.26 -25.78
C HIS A 201 -7.93 -21.69 -26.07
N GLY A 202 -8.16 -22.63 -25.14
CA GLY A 202 -7.79 -24.04 -25.27
C GLY A 202 -6.57 -24.44 -24.43
N SER A 203 -6.39 -25.75 -24.21
CA SER A 203 -5.39 -26.30 -23.28
C SER A 203 -3.94 -25.95 -23.62
N GLU A 204 -3.64 -25.84 -24.92
CA GLU A 204 -2.29 -25.57 -25.44
C GLU A 204 -1.93 -24.07 -25.45
N TRP A 205 -2.88 -23.19 -25.11
CA TRP A 205 -2.61 -21.76 -25.10
C TRP A 205 -1.64 -21.43 -23.96
N ASP A 206 -0.52 -20.77 -24.29
CA ASP A 206 0.50 -20.32 -23.34
C ASP A 206 0.30 -18.82 -23.02
N PRO A 207 -0.20 -18.50 -21.82
CA PRO A 207 -0.40 -17.11 -21.40
C PRO A 207 0.88 -16.28 -21.28
N SER A 208 2.04 -16.93 -21.23
CA SER A 208 3.33 -16.26 -21.01
C SER A 208 3.95 -15.72 -22.30
N THR A 209 3.41 -16.10 -23.46
CA THR A 209 3.89 -15.66 -24.79
C THR A 209 3.02 -14.57 -25.41
N GLU A 210 1.85 -14.31 -24.85
CA GLU A 210 0.82 -13.44 -25.40
C GLU A 210 0.64 -12.15 -24.59
N ASP A 211 -0.12 -11.20 -25.13
CA ASP A 211 -0.59 -10.03 -24.40
C ASP A 211 -1.66 -10.40 -23.35
N LEU A 212 -1.89 -9.53 -22.37
CA LEU A 212 -2.95 -9.72 -21.40
C LEU A 212 -4.32 -9.57 -22.07
N ASP A 213 -5.15 -10.60 -21.88
CA ASP A 213 -6.51 -10.63 -22.37
C ASP A 213 -7.45 -10.06 -21.31
N GLY A 214 -8.00 -8.88 -21.61
CA GLY A 214 -8.96 -8.21 -20.75
C GLY A 214 -10.21 -9.03 -20.45
N GLU A 215 -10.65 -9.89 -21.37
CA GLU A 215 -11.81 -10.77 -21.15
C GLU A 215 -11.50 -11.82 -20.08
N ILE A 216 -10.31 -12.43 -20.12
CA ILE A 216 -9.86 -13.41 -19.12
C ILE A 216 -9.78 -12.76 -17.74
N ILE A 217 -9.23 -11.54 -17.64
CA ILE A 217 -9.15 -10.79 -16.38
C ILE A 217 -10.56 -10.55 -15.82
N MET A 218 -11.48 -10.04 -16.65
CA MET A 218 -12.86 -9.77 -16.23
C MET A 218 -13.58 -11.05 -15.79
N ARG A 219 -13.46 -12.15 -16.55
CA ARG A 219 -14.08 -13.44 -16.21
C ARG A 219 -13.53 -14.02 -14.91
N THR A 220 -12.22 -13.87 -14.67
CA THR A 220 -11.58 -14.34 -13.43
C THR A 220 -12.11 -13.55 -12.24
N GLN A 221 -12.13 -12.22 -12.34
CA GLN A 221 -12.65 -11.33 -11.30
C GLN A 221 -14.14 -11.61 -10.99
N LEU A 222 -14.97 -11.73 -12.03
CA LEU A 222 -16.40 -12.04 -11.88
C LEU A 222 -16.63 -13.40 -11.22
N ARG A 223 -15.80 -14.41 -11.56
CA ARG A 223 -15.90 -15.74 -10.93
C ARG A 223 -15.58 -15.68 -9.44
N GLU A 224 -14.52 -14.98 -9.05
CA GLU A 224 -14.19 -14.78 -7.63
C GLU A 224 -15.32 -14.07 -6.87
N GLU A 225 -15.90 -13.03 -7.46
CA GLU A 225 -17.02 -12.31 -6.85
C GLU A 225 -18.26 -13.18 -6.69
N MET A 226 -18.58 -14.01 -7.69
CA MET A 226 -19.70 -14.96 -7.60
C MET A 226 -19.43 -16.04 -6.55
N GLU A 227 -18.23 -16.59 -6.49
CA GLU A 227 -17.85 -17.58 -5.47
C GLU A 227 -17.92 -16.99 -4.06
N ALA A 228 -17.49 -15.74 -3.88
CA ALA A 228 -17.60 -15.05 -2.59
C ALA A 228 -19.06 -14.87 -2.17
N LYS A 229 -19.94 -14.44 -3.10
CA LYS A 229 -21.38 -14.31 -2.84
C LYS A 229 -22.04 -15.64 -2.51
N LEU A 230 -21.65 -16.71 -3.21
CA LEU A 230 -22.15 -18.05 -2.93
C LEU A 230 -21.73 -18.51 -1.53
N ARG A 231 -20.46 -18.34 -1.16
CA ARG A 231 -19.96 -18.66 0.18
C ARG A 231 -20.67 -17.87 1.28
N GLU A 232 -20.95 -16.58 1.05
CA GLU A 232 -21.72 -15.75 1.98
C GLU A 232 -23.15 -16.27 2.14
N GLN A 233 -23.80 -16.65 1.02
CA GLN A 233 -25.13 -17.23 1.04
C GLN A 233 -25.17 -18.58 1.77
N GLU A 234 -24.18 -19.44 1.54
CA GLU A 234 -24.00 -20.71 2.24
C GLU A 234 -23.80 -20.48 3.74
N ALA A 235 -22.95 -19.52 4.13
CA ALA A 235 -22.72 -19.18 5.52
C ALA A 235 -24.01 -18.67 6.20
N MET A 236 -24.78 -17.82 5.53
CA MET A 236 -26.09 -17.36 6.03
C MET A 236 -27.08 -18.53 6.21
N TYR A 237 -27.11 -19.46 5.25
CA TYR A 237 -27.97 -20.63 5.34
C TYR A 237 -27.58 -21.53 6.51
N GLN A 238 -26.28 -21.80 6.67
CA GLN A 238 -25.76 -22.59 7.78
C GLN A 238 -26.02 -21.93 9.14
N ALA A 239 -25.82 -20.61 9.24
CA ALA A 239 -26.13 -19.86 10.46
C ALA A 239 -27.62 -19.96 10.84
N ARG A 240 -28.52 -19.84 9.85
CA ARG A 240 -29.96 -20.01 10.08
C ARG A 240 -30.32 -21.41 10.56
N LEU A 241 -29.70 -22.45 9.99
CA LEU A 241 -29.90 -23.82 10.45
C LEU A 241 -29.40 -24.02 11.88
N GLN A 242 -28.22 -23.47 12.20
CA GLN A 242 -27.68 -23.52 13.57
C GLN A 242 -28.61 -22.81 14.57
N GLU A 243 -29.13 -21.63 14.23
CA GLU A 243 -30.10 -20.93 15.08
C GLU A 243 -31.36 -21.76 15.31
N GLN A 244 -31.91 -22.38 14.26
CA GLN A 244 -33.07 -23.26 14.39
C GLN A 244 -32.77 -24.45 15.30
N GLN A 245 -31.60 -25.07 15.15
CA GLN A 245 -31.17 -26.18 15.99
C GLN A 245 -31.03 -25.76 17.46
N VAL A 246 -30.41 -24.61 17.71
CA VAL A 246 -30.26 -24.04 19.07
C VAL A 246 -31.63 -23.78 19.69
N ARG A 247 -32.57 -23.17 18.94
CA ARG A 247 -33.94 -22.91 19.40
C ARG A 247 -34.73 -24.19 19.67
N TYR A 248 -34.52 -25.23 18.87
CA TYR A 248 -35.16 -26.53 19.09
C TYR A 248 -34.60 -27.19 20.36
N ASN A 249 -33.29 -27.25 20.51
CA ASN A 249 -32.62 -27.82 21.68
C ASN A 249 -33.01 -27.09 22.97
N ALA A 250 -33.09 -25.76 22.96
CA ALA A 250 -33.52 -24.97 24.11
C ALA A 250 -34.97 -25.30 24.52
N ARG A 251 -35.90 -25.41 23.55
CA ARG A 251 -37.28 -25.83 23.82
C ARG A 251 -37.36 -27.22 24.43
N LEU A 252 -36.60 -28.17 23.89
CA LEU A 252 -36.55 -29.53 24.41
C LEU A 252 -36.00 -29.56 25.85
N GLN A 253 -34.98 -28.76 26.14
CA GLN A 253 -34.43 -28.62 27.50
C GLN A 253 -35.43 -28.01 28.47
N GLU A 254 -36.16 -26.96 28.07
CA GLU A 254 -37.23 -26.37 28.89
C GLU A 254 -38.34 -27.39 29.19
N GLU A 255 -38.76 -28.19 28.21
CA GLU A 255 -39.77 -29.23 28.40
C GLU A 255 -39.30 -30.32 29.38
N VAL A 256 -38.07 -30.81 29.23
CA VAL A 256 -37.47 -31.77 30.17
C VAL A 256 -37.39 -31.18 31.57
N GLN A 257 -37.00 -29.91 31.70
CA GLN A 257 -36.90 -29.25 33.00
C GLN A 257 -38.26 -29.05 33.67
N ARG A 258 -39.31 -28.68 32.90
CA ARG A 258 -40.70 -28.61 33.40
C ARG A 258 -41.20 -29.97 33.86
N GLN A 259 -40.93 -31.04 33.10
CA GLN A 259 -41.31 -32.39 33.50
C GLN A 259 -40.63 -32.81 34.81
N MET A 260 -39.32 -32.58 34.95
CA MET A 260 -38.63 -32.84 36.22
C MET A 260 -39.21 -32.06 37.39
N GLN A 261 -39.53 -30.78 37.22
CA GLN A 261 -40.13 -29.95 38.27
C GLN A 261 -41.54 -30.39 38.68
N SER A 262 -42.28 -31.08 37.80
CA SER A 262 -43.61 -31.62 38.11
C SER A 262 -43.61 -32.95 38.86
N MET A 263 -42.44 -33.60 38.99
CA MET A 263 -42.28 -34.91 39.63
C MET A 263 -41.78 -34.85 41.09
N PHE A 264 -41.53 -33.65 41.62
CA PHE A 264 -41.18 -33.38 43.02
C PHE A 264 -42.24 -32.50 43.68
#